data_AF-C9SK29-F1
#
_entry.id   AF-C9SK29-F1
#
_cell.length_a   1.000
_cell.length_b   1.000
_cell.length_c   1.000
_cell.angle_alpha   90.00
_cell.angle_beta   90.00
_cell.angle_gamma   90.00
#
_symmetry.space_group_name_H-M   'P 1'
#
loop_
_entity.id
_entity.type
_entity.pdbx_description
1 polymer ?
#
loop_
_entity_poly.entity_id
_entity_poly.type
_entity_poly.pdbx_seq_one_letter_code
_entity_poly.pdbx_strand_id
1 'polypeptide(L)'
;MKIIVTGASGFVGSEIIRQCLQNPKIATVVAVARRPVSVPDGTPASKFRSVVVPNYDDYPEDALEAFSGANACIWTVAVTPAKTKGMSSGDVRKVCHEYTLAGLQAIWSSEPARPFRFLYMSGAVAERNQSKPLWVMAEYRRMRACRSHP
;
A
#
# COMPACT_ATOMS: atom_id res chain seq x y z
N MET A 1 -14.87 11.38 0.89
CA MET A 1 -14.21 10.14 0.41
C MET A 1 -13.57 9.38 1.58
N LYS A 2 -13.65 8.05 1.56
CA LYS A 2 -12.91 7.14 2.46
C LYS A 2 -11.69 6.60 1.73
N ILE A 3 -10.50 6.77 2.28
CA ILE A 3 -9.23 6.36 1.67
C ILE A 3 -8.47 5.38 2.56
N ILE A 4 -7.94 4.33 1.96
CA ILE A 4 -7.02 3.39 2.60
C ILE A 4 -5.58 3.82 2.28
N VAL A 5 -4.71 3.84 3.28
CA VAL A 5 -3.27 4.08 3.12
C VAL A 5 -2.53 2.89 3.70
N THR A 6 -1.95 2.04 2.85
CA THR A 6 -1.14 0.91 3.31
C THR A 6 0.33 1.28 3.40
N GLY A 7 1.08 0.64 4.29
CA GLY A 7 2.42 1.11 4.66
C GLY A 7 2.37 2.42 5.46
N ALA A 8 1.28 2.65 6.19
CA ALA A 8 0.98 3.88 6.91
C ALA A 8 2.05 4.32 7.92
N SER A 9 2.81 3.38 8.48
CA SER A 9 3.91 3.65 9.42
C SER A 9 5.23 4.03 8.73
N GLY A 10 5.27 4.06 7.39
CA GLY A 10 6.46 4.41 6.62
C GLY A 10 6.53 5.91 6.34
N PHE A 11 7.73 6.41 6.01
CA PHE A 11 8.00 7.82 5.75
C PHE A 11 6.98 8.49 4.80
N VAL A 12 6.73 7.88 3.64
CA VAL A 12 5.77 8.41 2.67
C VAL A 12 4.32 8.23 3.13
N GLY A 13 4.00 7.11 3.78
CA GLY A 13 2.66 6.82 4.29
C GLY A 13 2.20 7.83 5.34
N SER A 14 3.08 8.22 6.26
CA SER A 14 2.80 9.21 7.30
C SER A 14 2.47 10.59 6.71
N GLU A 15 3.19 11.01 5.67
CA GLU A 15 2.93 12.28 4.98
C GLU A 15 1.63 12.23 4.17
N ILE A 16 1.34 11.11 3.48
CA ILE A 16 0.05 10.91 2.80
C ILE A 16 -1.11 11.05 3.80
N ILE A 17 -0.99 10.41 4.98
CA ILE A 17 -2.00 10.52 6.03
C ILE A 17 -2.16 11.96 6.46
N ARG A 18 -1.06 12.68 6.74
CA ARG A 18 -1.10 14.10 7.14
C ARG A 18 -1.88 14.95 6.14
N GLN A 19 -1.59 14.82 4.85
CA GLN A 19 -2.30 15.54 3.79
C GLN A 19 -3.76 15.11 3.65
N CYS A 20 -4.05 13.81 3.78
CA CYS A 20 -5.41 13.31 3.76
C CYS A 20 -6.23 13.87 4.93
N LEU A 21 -5.61 13.97 6.11
CA LEU A 21 -6.22 14.51 7.31
C LEU A 21 -6.54 16.01 7.20
N GLN A 22 -5.77 16.76 6.43
CA GLN A 22 -6.02 18.18 6.16
C GLN A 22 -7.02 18.43 5.01
N ASN A 23 -7.26 17.44 4.15
CA ASN A 23 -8.12 17.61 2.99
C ASN A 23 -9.63 17.46 3.36
N PRO A 24 -10.47 18.51 3.21
CA PRO A 24 -11.88 18.45 3.58
C PRO A 24 -12.71 17.49 2.71
N LYS A 25 -12.24 17.12 1.52
CA LYS A 25 -12.92 16.14 0.64
C LYS A 25 -12.74 14.69 1.13
N ILE A 26 -11.81 14.46 2.06
CA ILE A 26 -11.57 13.16 2.68
C ILE A 26 -12.27 13.14 4.03
N ALA A 27 -13.21 12.22 4.17
CA ALA A 27 -14.07 12.03 5.33
C ALA A 27 -13.54 10.93 6.27
N THR A 28 -12.72 10.00 5.77
CA THR A 28 -12.11 8.93 6.56
C THR A 28 -10.78 8.50 5.95
N VAL A 29 -9.78 8.27 6.79
CA VAL A 29 -8.46 7.73 6.45
C VAL A 29 -8.25 6.46 7.25
N VAL A 30 -8.15 5.32 6.56
CA VAL A 30 -7.83 4.02 7.14
C VAL A 30 -6.33 3.77 6.96
N ALA A 31 -5.58 3.92 8.04
CA ALA A 31 -4.13 3.72 8.08
C ALA A 31 -3.82 2.25 8.38
N VAL A 32 -3.30 1.54 7.37
CA VAL A 32 -2.99 0.11 7.46
C VAL A 32 -1.48 -0.08 7.58
N ALA A 33 -1.05 -0.74 8.66
CA ALA A 33 0.34 -1.09 8.88
C ALA A 33 0.47 -2.38 9.69
N ARG A 34 1.70 -2.90 9.80
CA ARG A 34 1.98 -4.11 10.61
C ARG A 34 1.96 -3.87 12.12
N ARG A 35 1.83 -2.61 12.53
CA ARG A 35 1.85 -2.16 13.93
C ARG A 35 0.93 -0.93 14.06
N PRO A 36 0.47 -0.59 15.27
CA PRO A 36 -0.33 0.61 15.49
C PRO A 36 0.33 1.86 14.91
N VAL A 37 -0.47 2.71 14.27
CA VAL A 37 -0.07 4.00 13.70
C VAL A 37 -0.76 5.10 14.49
N SER A 38 0.03 6.06 15.00
CA SER A 38 -0.48 7.27 15.64
C SER A 38 -0.87 8.33 14.60
N VAL A 39 -1.80 9.18 14.97
CA VAL A 39 -2.16 10.36 14.16
C VAL A 39 -0.93 11.28 14.06
N PRO A 40 -0.57 11.78 12.86
CA PRO A 40 0.50 12.77 12.71
C PRO A 40 0.22 14.06 13.49
N ASP A 41 1.26 14.64 14.07
CA ASP A 41 1.15 15.87 14.86
C ASP A 41 0.48 17.01 14.09
N GLY A 42 -0.35 17.78 14.79
CA GLY A 42 -1.05 18.94 14.20
C GLY A 42 -2.15 18.59 13.21
N THR A 43 -2.67 17.36 13.22
CA THR A 43 -3.79 16.94 12.35
C THR A 43 -5.03 16.49 13.12
N PRO A 44 -6.25 16.73 12.61
CA PRO A 44 -7.48 16.29 13.27
C PRO A 44 -7.61 14.76 13.28
N ALA A 45 -7.79 14.18 14.46
CA ALA A 45 -7.95 12.74 14.63
C ALA A 45 -9.35 12.21 14.25
N SER A 46 -10.35 13.09 14.11
CA SER A 46 -11.77 12.70 13.98
C SER A 46 -12.09 11.82 12.78
N LYS A 47 -11.22 11.82 11.75
CA LYS A 47 -11.38 11.00 10.54
C LYS A 47 -10.29 9.96 10.35
N PHE A 48 -9.46 9.71 11.36
CA PHE A 48 -8.37 8.73 11.32
C PHE A 48 -8.80 7.41 11.96
N ARG A 49 -8.54 6.29 11.29
CA ARG A 49 -8.68 4.94 11.84
C ARG A 49 -7.38 4.17 11.62
N SER A 50 -6.76 3.71 12.69
CA SER A 50 -5.58 2.84 12.66
C SER A 50 -6.03 1.38 12.58
N VAL A 51 -5.50 0.62 11.64
CA VAL A 51 -5.80 -0.81 11.44
C VAL A 51 -4.49 -1.58 11.37
N VAL A 52 -4.38 -2.63 12.18
CA VAL A 52 -3.16 -3.45 12.25
C VAL A 52 -3.34 -4.72 11.44
N VAL A 53 -2.48 -4.88 10.43
CA VAL A 53 -2.37 -6.08 9.58
C VAL A 53 -0.93 -6.60 9.70
N PRO A 54 -0.63 -7.47 10.68
CA PRO A 54 0.74 -7.92 10.97
C PRO A 54 1.41 -8.63 9.80
N ASN A 55 0.62 -9.42 9.06
CA ASN A 55 1.02 -10.13 7.86
C ASN A 55 0.02 -9.81 6.74
N TYR A 56 0.49 -9.41 5.56
CA TYR A 56 -0.37 -9.02 4.44
C TYR A 56 -0.92 -10.21 3.64
N ASP A 57 -0.56 -11.44 4.02
CA ASP A 57 -1.23 -12.65 3.55
C ASP A 57 -2.55 -12.92 4.30
N ASP A 58 -2.76 -12.29 5.45
CA ASP A 58 -3.89 -12.56 6.35
C ASP A 58 -4.49 -11.27 6.91
N TYR A 59 -5.76 -11.04 6.60
CA TYR A 59 -6.46 -9.81 6.95
C TYR A 59 -7.45 -10.06 8.08
N PRO A 60 -7.26 -9.47 9.27
CA PRO A 60 -8.21 -9.62 10.36
C PRO A 60 -9.54 -8.96 10.00
N GLU A 61 -10.63 -9.43 10.63
CA GLU A 61 -11.99 -8.95 10.40
C GLU A 61 -12.11 -7.42 10.53
N ASP A 62 -11.49 -6.82 11.55
CA ASP A 62 -11.42 -5.36 11.72
C ASP A 62 -10.86 -4.64 10.49
N ALA A 63 -9.87 -5.22 9.79
CA ALA A 63 -9.33 -4.65 8.58
C ALA A 63 -10.33 -4.75 7.42
N LEU A 64 -10.99 -5.90 7.26
CA LEU A 64 -11.99 -6.13 6.21
C LEU A 64 -13.19 -5.18 6.38
N GLU A 65 -13.69 -5.01 7.59
CA GLU A 65 -14.73 -4.02 7.91
C GLU A 65 -14.25 -2.59 7.61
N ALA A 66 -13.01 -2.27 7.96
CA ALA A 66 -12.43 -0.97 7.68
C ALA A 66 -12.29 -0.70 6.18
N PHE A 67 -12.18 -1.71 5.32
CA PHE A 67 -12.07 -1.53 3.86
C PHE A 67 -13.42 -1.30 3.18
N SER A 68 -14.52 -1.73 3.79
CA SER A 68 -15.85 -1.59 3.18
C SER A 68 -16.21 -0.14 2.84
N GLY A 69 -16.75 0.07 1.64
CA GLY A 69 -17.10 1.39 1.14
C GLY A 69 -15.92 2.34 0.89
N ALA A 70 -14.67 1.87 0.95
CA ALA A 70 -13.51 2.70 0.60
C ALA A 70 -13.58 3.13 -0.87
N ASN A 71 -13.25 4.39 -1.15
CA ASN A 71 -13.24 4.93 -2.51
C ASN A 71 -11.89 4.74 -3.21
N ALA A 72 -10.81 4.68 -2.43
CA ALA A 72 -9.47 4.54 -2.97
C ALA A 72 -8.51 3.86 -1.98
N CYS A 73 -7.44 3.28 -2.52
CA CYS A 73 -6.28 2.82 -1.76
C CYS A 73 -5.01 3.42 -2.36
N ILE A 74 -4.15 3.96 -1.50
CA ILE A 74 -2.76 4.28 -1.83
C ILE A 74 -1.87 3.21 -1.20
N TRP A 75 -1.23 2.42 -2.06
CA TRP A 75 -0.41 1.30 -1.66
C TRP A 75 1.07 1.67 -1.61
N THR A 76 1.65 1.72 -0.41
CA THR A 76 3.07 2.12 -0.22
C THR A 76 3.96 1.00 0.34
N VAL A 77 3.41 -0.21 0.50
CA VAL A 77 4.17 -1.37 0.98
C VAL A 77 5.19 -1.81 -0.06
N ALA A 78 6.46 -1.83 0.33
CA ALA A 78 7.58 -2.19 -0.52
C ALA A 78 8.84 -2.47 0.31
N VAL A 79 9.79 -3.21 -0.28
CA VAL A 79 11.19 -3.22 0.14
C VAL A 79 11.93 -2.16 -0.65
N THR A 80 12.67 -1.28 0.02
CA THR A 80 13.52 -0.28 -0.66
C THR A 80 14.78 -0.94 -1.22
N PRO A 81 15.40 -0.41 -2.29
CA PRO A 81 16.62 -0.99 -2.86
C PRO A 81 17.76 -1.18 -1.85
N ALA A 82 17.88 -0.28 -0.87
CA ALA A 82 18.87 -0.42 0.19
C ALA A 82 18.62 -1.65 1.09
N LYS A 83 17.34 -1.98 1.35
CA LYS A 83 16.92 -3.08 2.22
C LYS A 83 16.86 -4.44 1.53
N THR A 84 17.01 -4.50 0.20
CA THR A 84 17.12 -5.79 -0.49
C THR A 84 18.44 -6.49 -0.17
N LYS A 85 19.47 -5.74 0.25
CA LYS A 85 20.75 -6.31 0.72
C LYS A 85 20.49 -7.03 2.05
N GLY A 86 20.43 -8.36 2.00
CA GLY A 86 20.12 -9.21 3.16
C GLY A 86 18.73 -9.87 3.10
N MET A 87 18.01 -9.75 1.99
CA MET A 87 16.76 -10.48 1.74
C MET A 87 16.91 -11.42 0.55
N SER A 88 16.20 -12.54 0.58
CA SER A 88 16.10 -13.41 -0.61
C SER A 88 15.26 -12.72 -1.70
N SER A 89 15.45 -13.13 -2.97
CA SER A 89 14.60 -12.65 -4.07
C SER A 89 13.12 -12.99 -3.83
N GLY A 90 12.84 -14.17 -3.25
CA GLY A 90 11.51 -14.59 -2.84
C GLY A 90 10.86 -13.66 -1.82
N ASP A 91 11.58 -13.26 -0.76
CA ASP A 91 11.04 -12.35 0.25
C ASP A 91 10.76 -10.96 -0.32
N VAL A 92 11.65 -10.47 -1.19
CA VAL A 92 11.49 -9.20 -1.88
C VAL A 92 10.26 -9.24 -2.79
N ARG A 93 10.06 -10.36 -3.50
CA ARG A 93 8.88 -10.61 -4.34
C ARG A 93 7.60 -10.68 -3.54
N LYS A 94 7.61 -11.45 -2.45
CA LYS A 94 6.49 -11.58 -1.53
C LYS A 94 5.99 -10.21 -1.08
N VAL A 95 6.91 -9.37 -0.59
CA VAL A 95 6.56 -8.03 -0.09
C VAL A 95 6.13 -7.07 -1.19
N CYS A 96 6.84 -7.05 -2.31
CA CYS A 96 6.64 -6.01 -3.33
C CYS A 96 5.54 -6.32 -4.33
N HIS A 97 5.16 -7.59 -4.47
CA HIS A 97 4.21 -8.05 -5.48
C HIS A 97 3.05 -8.82 -4.84
N GLU A 98 3.33 -9.92 -4.14
CA GLU A 98 2.27 -10.82 -3.63
C GLU A 98 1.40 -10.14 -2.57
N TYR A 99 2.00 -9.44 -1.61
CA TYR A 99 1.24 -8.63 -0.64
C TYR A 99 0.34 -7.59 -1.30
N THR A 100 0.76 -7.02 -2.43
CA THR A 100 -0.06 -6.05 -3.18
C THR A 100 -1.31 -6.73 -3.75
N LEU A 101 -1.15 -7.93 -4.30
CA LEU A 101 -2.27 -8.70 -4.86
C LEU A 101 -3.20 -9.19 -3.76
N ALA A 102 -2.66 -9.75 -2.66
CA ALA A 102 -3.44 -10.19 -1.51
C ALA A 102 -4.25 -9.04 -0.91
N GLY A 103 -3.64 -7.87 -0.76
CA GLY A 103 -4.33 -6.69 -0.24
C GLY A 103 -5.37 -6.12 -1.19
N LEU A 104 -5.12 -6.10 -2.50
CA LEU A 104 -6.12 -5.71 -3.47
C LEU A 104 -7.32 -6.66 -3.44
N GLN A 105 -7.07 -7.98 -3.34
CA GLN A 105 -8.11 -8.99 -3.22
C GLN A 105 -8.93 -8.79 -1.95
N ALA A 106 -8.29 -8.60 -0.79
CA ALA A 106 -8.96 -8.34 0.48
C ALA A 106 -9.86 -7.10 0.38
N ILE A 107 -9.34 -5.99 -0.15
CA ILE A 107 -10.11 -4.76 -0.35
C ILE A 107 -11.30 -4.99 -1.28
N TRP A 108 -11.11 -5.71 -2.38
CA TRP A 108 -12.18 -5.99 -3.35
C TRP A 108 -13.29 -6.85 -2.76
N SER A 109 -12.93 -7.88 -2.01
CA SER A 109 -13.87 -8.75 -1.28
C SER A 109 -14.66 -7.99 -0.21
N SER A 110 -14.10 -6.92 0.35
CA SER A 110 -14.77 -6.06 1.35
C SER A 110 -15.80 -5.08 0.75
N GLU A 111 -16.14 -5.19 -0.54
CA GLU A 111 -17.12 -4.33 -1.20
C GLU A 111 -16.75 -2.83 -1.15
N PRO A 112 -15.66 -2.42 -1.84
CA PRO A 112 -15.28 -1.02 -1.90
C PRO A 112 -16.27 -0.24 -2.79
N ALA A 113 -16.33 1.07 -2.61
CA ALA A 113 -17.18 1.94 -3.42
C ALA A 113 -16.74 1.94 -4.89
N ARG A 114 -17.70 2.01 -5.82
CA ARG A 114 -17.47 1.96 -7.27
C ARG A 114 -17.69 3.35 -7.91
N PRO A 115 -16.79 3.83 -8.80
CA PRO A 115 -15.51 3.23 -9.16
C PRO A 115 -14.47 3.33 -8.03
N PHE A 116 -13.73 2.23 -7.82
CA PHE A 116 -12.63 2.17 -6.86
C PHE A 116 -11.31 2.55 -7.53
N ARG A 117 -10.47 3.33 -6.85
CA ARG A 117 -9.16 3.77 -7.37
C ARG A 117 -8.02 3.15 -6.57
N PHE A 118 -7.16 2.38 -7.24
CA PHE A 118 -5.97 1.81 -6.64
C PHE A 118 -4.71 2.50 -7.17
N LEU A 119 -3.99 3.18 -6.28
CA LEU A 119 -2.71 3.83 -6.59
C LEU A 119 -1.57 2.99 -6.04
N TYR A 120 -0.79 2.39 -6.93
CA TYR A 120 0.39 1.62 -6.55
C TYR A 120 1.66 2.49 -6.61
N MET A 121 2.34 2.62 -5.47
CA MET A 121 3.60 3.36 -5.38
C MET A 121 4.76 2.51 -5.87
N SER A 122 5.22 2.76 -7.10
CA SER A 122 6.44 2.15 -7.65
C SER A 122 7.69 3.00 -7.37
N GLY A 123 8.85 2.55 -7.86
CA GLY A 123 10.10 3.31 -7.84
C GLY A 123 10.39 3.98 -9.20
N ALA A 124 11.10 5.11 -9.19
CA ALA A 124 11.41 5.86 -10.41
C ALA A 124 12.20 5.04 -11.46
N VAL A 125 12.95 4.04 -11.02
CA VAL A 125 13.76 3.15 -11.87
C VAL A 125 13.06 1.84 -12.25
N ALA A 126 11.78 1.68 -11.92
CA ALA A 126 11.02 0.51 -12.30
C ALA A 126 10.92 0.42 -13.84
N GLU A 127 11.05 -0.79 -14.37
CA GLU A 127 11.14 -1.04 -15.81
C GLU A 127 9.90 -1.77 -16.29
N ARG A 128 9.11 -1.10 -17.15
CA ARG A 128 7.88 -1.68 -17.70
C ARG A 128 8.17 -2.71 -18.77
N ASN A 129 9.25 -2.52 -19.54
CA ASN A 129 9.64 -3.46 -20.56
C ASN A 129 10.30 -4.70 -19.93
N GLN A 130 9.54 -5.80 -19.87
CA GLN A 130 9.97 -7.05 -19.24
C GLN A 130 11.12 -7.74 -19.99
N SER A 131 11.34 -7.44 -21.27
CA SER A 131 12.41 -8.03 -22.08
C SER A 131 13.68 -7.18 -22.16
N LYS A 132 13.64 -5.90 -21.74
CA LYS A 132 14.80 -5.00 -21.81
C LYS A 132 15.95 -5.53 -20.96
N PRO A 133 17.18 -5.65 -21.49
CA PRO A 133 18.33 -6.08 -20.70
C PRO A 133 18.65 -5.04 -19.62
N LEU A 134 18.82 -5.49 -18.38
CA LEU A 134 19.12 -4.63 -17.23
C LEU A 134 20.33 -5.20 -16.49
N TRP A 135 21.38 -4.39 -16.34
CA TRP A 135 22.63 -4.78 -15.69
C TRP A 135 22.60 -4.63 -14.17
N VAL A 136 21.61 -3.91 -13.64
CA VAL A 136 21.46 -3.63 -12.20
C VAL A 136 20.05 -3.95 -11.76
N MET A 137 19.93 -4.84 -10.77
CA MET A 137 18.67 -5.19 -10.09
C MET A 137 17.52 -5.51 -11.06
N ALA A 138 17.79 -6.30 -12.10
CA ALA A 138 16.86 -6.56 -13.20
C ALA A 138 15.48 -7.05 -12.72
N GLU A 139 15.47 -8.08 -11.86
CA GLU A 139 14.24 -8.65 -11.31
C GLU A 139 13.44 -7.61 -10.52
N TYR A 140 14.09 -6.91 -9.58
CA TYR A 140 13.43 -5.90 -8.76
C TYR A 140 12.78 -4.80 -9.60
N ARG A 141 13.52 -4.25 -10.58
CA ARG A 141 13.04 -3.14 -11.41
C ARG A 141 11.83 -3.56 -12.26
N ARG A 142 11.87 -4.76 -12.83
CA ARG A 142 10.77 -5.31 -13.64
C ARG A 142 9.54 -5.62 -12.81
N MET A 143 9.71 -6.31 -11.69
CA MET A 143 8.64 -6.67 -10.78
C MET A 143 7.86 -5.45 -10.29
N ARG A 144 8.54 -4.34 -9.98
CA ARG A 144 7.91 -3.10 -9.50
C ARG A 144 7.12 -2.35 -10.58
N ALA A 145 7.17 -2.78 -11.84
CA ALA A 145 6.42 -2.20 -12.95
C ALA A 145 5.60 -3.23 -13.74
N CYS A 146 5.55 -4.48 -13.24
CA CYS A 146 4.85 -5.56 -13.90
C CYS A 146 3.34 -5.24 -13.96
N ARG A 147 2.79 -5.28 -15.16
CA ARG A 147 1.34 -5.42 -15.34
C ARG A 147 1.07 -6.92 -15.42
N SER A 148 0.15 -7.43 -14.61
CA SER A 148 -0.52 -8.69 -14.96
C SER A 148 -0.99 -8.53 -16.41
N HIS A 149 -0.62 -9.48 -17.27
CA HIS A 149 -1.05 -9.45 -18.67
C HIS A 149 -2.58 -9.41 -18.72
N PRO A 150 -3.18 -8.59 -19.62
CA PRO A 150 -4.60 -8.63 -19.88
C PRO A 150 -5.02 -9.98 -20.47
#